data_AF-A0A6J8BUI8-F1
#
_entry.id   AF-A0A6J8BUI8-F1
#
_cell.length_a   1.000
_cell.length_b   1.000
_cell.length_c   1.000
_cell.angle_alpha   90.00
_cell.angle_beta   90.00
_cell.angle_gamma   90.00
#
_symmetry.space_group_name_H-M   'P 1'
#
loop_
_entity.id
_entity.type
_entity.pdbx_description
1 polymer ?
#
loop_
_entity_poly.entity_id
_entity_poly.type
_entity_poly.pdbx_seq_one_letter_code
_entity_poly.pdbx_strand_id
1 'polypeptide(L)'
;MSIPRAVLDAMCKAHLGEDISAIIASSPYNGKMEVRYNKMKIDAELIKGLFDEASQKIIQLISDVFTDVVNREISVILLVCGFSECKIIQDSIRAKFPGKRVVVPEDAELAVLKGAVLFGHKPENIVSRVVKYTYGIEVTKEFNSEIHDLARRTVGKDRDECKHLFGVYVKTGSVVELGEEITVRRCTRHEFQRGVTFRFFQSTKECPKYTDEEGCTKLGSLTIEIPNPSKERRSFRVSFNFGHTELKVAAFDVKSGAKCETVLDLL
;
A
#
# COMPACT_ATOMS: atom_id res chain seq x y z
N MET A 1 23.63 -8.35 25.71
CA MET A 1 24.25 -9.66 26.00
C MET A 1 25.66 -9.63 25.44
N SER A 2 26.71 -9.86 26.25
CA SER A 2 28.10 -9.87 25.77
C SER A 2 28.57 -11.31 25.54
N ILE A 3 29.18 -11.59 24.39
CA ILE A 3 29.79 -12.90 24.11
C ILE A 3 31.22 -12.87 24.68
N PRO A 4 31.58 -13.74 25.65
CA PRO A 4 32.95 -13.81 26.15
C PRO A 4 33.93 -14.24 25.05
N ARG A 5 35.14 -13.68 25.05
CA ARG A 5 36.18 -13.98 24.05
C ARG A 5 36.47 -15.47 23.93
N ALA A 6 36.56 -16.18 25.06
CA ALA A 6 36.80 -17.62 25.07
C ALA A 6 35.72 -18.41 24.32
N VAL A 7 34.46 -17.99 24.42
CA VAL A 7 33.34 -18.60 23.69
C VAL A 7 33.47 -18.29 22.19
N LEU A 8 33.77 -17.04 21.85
CA LEU A 8 33.96 -16.62 20.47
C LEU A 8 35.12 -17.35 19.80
N ASP A 9 36.25 -17.51 20.50
CA ASP A 9 37.41 -18.29 20.02
C ASP A 9 37.08 -19.76 19.85
N ALA A 10 36.36 -20.37 20.79
CA ALA A 10 35.96 -21.77 20.67
C ALA A 10 35.04 -21.98 19.46
N MET A 11 34.09 -21.07 19.22
CA MET A 11 33.23 -21.11 18.03
C MET A 11 34.02 -20.91 16.74
N CYS A 12 34.92 -19.93 16.70
CA CYS A 12 35.79 -19.70 15.55
C CYS A 12 36.67 -20.93 15.25
N LYS A 13 37.28 -21.55 16.26
CA LYS A 13 38.08 -22.77 16.05
C LYS A 13 37.23 -23.93 15.55
N ALA A 14 36.03 -24.12 16.10
CA ALA A 14 35.14 -25.20 15.72
C ALA A 14 34.60 -25.07 14.27
N HIS A 15 34.33 -23.84 13.81
CA HIS A 15 33.69 -23.61 12.51
C HIS A 15 34.65 -23.13 11.40
N LEU A 16 35.75 -22.47 11.77
CA LEU A 16 36.66 -21.79 10.86
C LEU A 16 38.12 -22.24 11.05
N GLY A 17 38.40 -23.17 11.97
CA GLY A 17 39.71 -23.80 12.18
C GLY A 17 40.73 -22.97 12.96
N GLU A 18 40.48 -21.67 13.15
CA GLU A 18 41.39 -20.72 13.80
C GLU A 18 40.66 -19.89 14.87
N ASP A 19 41.39 -19.21 15.75
CA ASP A 19 40.80 -18.23 16.68
C ASP A 19 40.43 -16.93 15.97
N ILE A 20 39.58 -16.09 16.58
CA ILE A 20 39.06 -14.90 15.88
C ILE A 20 40.16 -13.86 15.57
N SER A 21 41.27 -13.84 16.32
CA SER A 21 42.36 -12.90 16.03
C SER A 21 43.12 -13.33 14.77
N ALA A 22 43.39 -14.63 14.61
CA ALA A 22 44.00 -15.18 13.41
C ALA A 22 43.11 -15.01 12.18
N ILE A 23 41.80 -15.25 12.32
CA ILE A 23 40.81 -15.03 11.25
C ILE A 23 40.78 -13.56 10.82
N ILE A 24 40.75 -12.61 11.76
CA ILE A 24 40.77 -11.19 11.41
C ILE A 24 42.06 -10.83 10.68
N ALA A 25 43.21 -11.34 11.15
CA ALA A 25 44.52 -11.05 10.56
C ALA A 25 44.67 -11.59 9.13
N SER A 26 44.03 -12.72 8.81
CA SER A 26 44.01 -13.30 7.45
C SER A 26 42.89 -12.75 6.56
N SER A 27 41.92 -12.02 7.13
CA SER A 27 40.80 -11.42 6.40
C SER A 27 41.15 -10.07 5.73
N PRO A 28 40.30 -9.56 4.82
CA PRO A 28 40.39 -8.19 4.30
C PRO A 28 40.25 -7.08 5.36
N TYR A 29 39.89 -7.45 6.60
CA TYR A 29 39.69 -6.52 7.71
C TYR A 29 40.91 -6.42 8.64
N ASN A 30 42.04 -7.02 8.27
CA ASN A 30 43.29 -6.87 9.02
C ASN A 30 43.64 -5.37 9.20
N GLY A 31 43.94 -4.97 10.43
CA GLY A 31 44.18 -3.57 10.81
C GLY A 31 42.92 -2.70 10.94
N LYS A 32 41.75 -3.18 10.50
CA LYS A 32 40.44 -2.49 10.61
C LYS A 32 39.53 -3.10 11.66
N MET A 33 39.78 -4.34 12.08
CA MET A 33 39.08 -4.99 13.17
C MET A 33 40.09 -5.53 14.17
N GLU A 34 39.74 -5.46 15.45
CA GLU A 34 40.56 -6.01 16.52
C GLU A 34 39.65 -6.45 17.66
N VAL A 35 39.94 -7.59 18.28
CA VAL A 35 39.23 -8.04 19.46
C VAL A 35 40.19 -8.05 20.64
N ARG A 36 39.92 -7.22 21.66
CA ARG A 36 40.69 -7.13 22.91
C ARG A 36 39.79 -7.48 24.08
N TYR A 37 40.19 -8.48 24.87
CA TYR A 37 39.35 -9.03 25.94
C TYR A 37 37.95 -9.35 25.37
N ASN A 38 36.88 -8.97 26.06
CA ASN A 38 35.50 -9.16 25.61
C ASN A 38 34.96 -7.97 24.78
N LYS A 39 35.83 -7.22 24.10
CA LYS A 39 35.44 -6.07 23.26
C LYS A 39 35.98 -6.21 21.85
N MET A 40 35.17 -5.84 20.86
CA MET A 40 35.58 -5.70 19.47
C MET A 40 35.69 -4.23 19.12
N LYS A 41 36.84 -3.83 18.60
CA LYS A 41 37.08 -2.53 17.99
C LYS A 41 36.96 -2.70 16.49
N ILE A 42 36.16 -1.86 15.87
CA ILE A 42 35.93 -1.86 14.43
C ILE A 42 36.25 -0.45 13.95
N ASP A 43 36.96 -0.35 12.83
CA ASP A 43 37.24 0.90 12.15
C ASP A 43 35.95 1.64 11.79
N ALA A 44 35.96 2.96 11.97
CA ALA A 44 34.77 3.77 11.80
C ALA A 44 34.25 3.75 10.35
N GLU A 45 35.15 3.71 9.36
CA GLU A 45 34.74 3.63 7.95
C GLU A 45 34.15 2.27 7.61
N LEU A 46 34.63 1.19 8.24
CA LEU A 46 34.02 -0.13 8.08
C LEU A 46 32.59 -0.16 8.66
N ILE A 47 32.36 0.46 9.83
CA ILE A 47 31.01 0.59 10.39
C ILE A 47 30.11 1.44 9.49
N LYS A 48 30.59 2.57 8.98
CA LYS A 48 29.82 3.41 8.07
C LYS A 48 29.45 2.65 6.79
N GLY A 49 30.37 1.87 6.25
CA GLY A 49 30.14 1.05 5.06
C GLY A 49 28.98 0.05 5.19
N LEU A 50 28.68 -0.41 6.42
CA LEU A 50 27.51 -1.26 6.67
C LEU A 50 26.17 -0.55 6.37
N PHE A 51 26.16 0.79 6.36
CA PHE A 51 24.98 1.60 6.07
C PHE A 51 24.88 2.03 4.60
N ASP A 52 25.89 1.77 3.77
CA ASP A 52 25.93 2.28 2.39
C ASP A 52 24.73 1.78 1.56
N GLU A 53 24.47 0.48 1.61
CA GLU A 53 23.35 -0.12 0.86
C GLU A 53 22.00 0.44 1.34
N ALA A 54 21.80 0.53 2.66
CA ALA A 54 20.58 1.10 3.23
C ALA A 54 20.41 2.57 2.84
N SER A 55 21.48 3.36 2.91
CA SER A 55 21.50 4.78 2.55
C SER A 55 21.14 4.98 1.08
N GLN A 56 21.75 4.21 0.19
CA GLN A 56 21.50 4.27 -1.25
C GLN A 56 20.05 3.91 -1.58
N LYS A 57 19.51 2.83 -0.98
CA LYS A 57 18.11 2.45 -1.19
C LYS A 57 17.13 3.50 -0.70
N ILE A 58 17.36 4.08 0.48
CA ILE A 58 16.53 5.17 1.02
C ILE A 58 16.57 6.39 0.09
N ILE A 59 17.77 6.78 -0.35
CA ILE A 59 17.96 7.88 -1.30
C ILE A 59 17.22 7.62 -2.62
N GLN A 60 17.27 6.40 -3.13
CA GLN A 60 16.58 6.03 -4.36
C GLN A 60 15.06 6.16 -4.18
N LEU A 61 14.50 5.61 -3.11
CA LEU A 61 13.07 5.71 -2.81
C LEU A 61 12.60 7.18 -2.70
N ILE A 62 13.39 8.05 -2.05
CA ILE A 62 13.08 9.48 -1.99
C ILE A 62 13.11 10.12 -3.38
N SER A 63 14.08 9.73 -4.23
CA SER A 63 14.22 10.24 -5.59
C SER A 63 13.07 9.80 -6.50
N ASP A 64 12.58 8.57 -6.35
CA ASP A 64 11.44 8.04 -7.08
C ASP A 64 10.18 8.84 -6.75
N VAL A 65 9.92 9.11 -5.46
CA VAL A 65 8.80 9.96 -5.02
C VAL A 65 8.89 11.37 -5.63
N PHE A 66 10.08 11.95 -5.70
CA PHE A 66 10.25 13.28 -6.31
C PHE A 66 9.99 13.27 -7.83
N THR A 67 10.19 12.12 -8.48
CA THR A 67 9.93 11.96 -9.92
C THR A 67 8.43 11.75 -10.19
N ASP A 68 7.74 11.01 -9.33
CA ASP A 68 6.31 10.71 -9.47
C ASP A 68 5.41 11.93 -9.23
N VAL A 69 5.84 12.87 -8.38
CA VAL A 69 5.09 14.08 -8.08
C VAL A 69 5.39 15.17 -9.10
N VAL A 70 4.87 14.99 -10.32
CA VAL A 70 5.00 15.97 -11.40
C VAL A 70 4.18 17.22 -11.04
N ASN A 71 4.83 18.39 -11.05
CA ASN A 71 4.23 19.71 -10.75
C ASN A 71 3.93 20.04 -9.28
N ARG A 72 4.54 19.37 -8.29
CA ARG A 72 4.52 19.88 -6.91
C ARG A 72 5.94 20.02 -6.36
N GLU A 73 6.20 21.16 -5.75
CA GLU A 73 7.46 21.37 -5.05
C GLU A 73 7.40 20.70 -3.68
N ILE A 74 8.29 19.74 -3.46
CA ILE A 74 8.53 19.16 -2.13
C ILE A 74 9.65 19.94 -1.48
N SER A 75 9.38 20.65 -0.38
CA SER A 75 10.37 21.50 0.30
C SER A 75 11.01 20.85 1.53
N VAL A 76 10.33 19.87 2.14
CA VAL A 76 10.70 19.26 3.42
C VAL A 76 10.74 17.74 3.30
N ILE A 77 11.78 17.13 3.88
CA ILE A 77 11.87 15.69 4.13
C ILE A 77 11.77 15.50 5.65
N LEU A 78 10.70 14.88 6.13
CA LEU A 78 10.50 14.58 7.54
C LEU A 78 10.90 13.13 7.81
N LEU A 79 11.94 12.92 8.63
CA LEU A 79 12.40 11.58 9.00
C LEU A 79 11.82 11.20 10.36
N VAL A 80 11.11 10.06 10.41
CA VAL A 80 10.43 9.54 11.60
C VAL A 80 10.82 8.06 11.83
N CYS A 81 10.48 7.53 13.01
CA CYS A 81 10.88 6.22 13.55
C CYS A 81 12.35 6.15 14.02
N GLY A 82 12.72 5.18 14.85
CA GLY A 82 14.05 5.15 15.50
C GLY A 82 15.24 5.14 14.52
N PHE A 83 15.09 4.55 13.32
CA PHE A 83 16.17 4.54 12.33
C PHE A 83 16.47 5.93 11.75
N SER A 84 15.51 6.86 11.81
CA SER A 84 15.72 8.25 11.38
C SER A 84 16.72 9.01 12.24
N GLU A 85 17.01 8.55 13.45
CA GLU A 85 17.97 9.16 14.37
C GLU A 85 19.43 8.81 14.00
N CYS A 86 19.63 7.88 13.05
CA CYS A 86 20.95 7.53 12.55
C CYS A 86 21.59 8.70 11.78
N LYS A 87 22.60 9.33 12.38
CA LYS A 87 23.33 10.47 11.79
C LYS A 87 23.91 10.14 10.42
N ILE A 88 24.42 8.91 10.21
CA ILE A 88 24.96 8.47 8.92
C ILE A 88 23.88 8.59 7.82
N ILE A 89 22.68 8.07 8.06
CA ILE A 89 21.56 8.15 7.12
C ILE A 89 21.13 9.61 6.91
N GLN A 90 21.00 10.39 7.99
CA GLN A 90 20.59 11.79 7.89
C GLN A 90 21.57 12.59 7.03
N ASP A 91 22.87 12.39 7.23
CA ASP A 91 23.92 13.11 6.50
C ASP A 91 23.95 12.68 5.03
N SER A 92 23.77 11.39 4.73
CA SER A 92 23.62 10.91 3.35
C SER A 92 22.42 11.54 2.64
N ILE A 93 21.27 11.64 3.31
CA ILE A 93 20.06 12.28 2.74
C ILE A 93 20.29 13.77 2.53
N ARG A 94 20.85 14.50 3.51
CA ARG A 94 21.16 15.93 3.39
C ARG A 94 22.14 16.20 2.26
N ALA A 95 23.19 15.39 2.13
CA ALA A 95 24.19 15.51 1.08
C ALA A 95 23.59 15.30 -0.32
N LYS A 96 22.66 14.34 -0.45
CA LYS A 96 21.99 14.06 -1.73
C LYS A 96 20.97 15.13 -2.12
N PHE A 97 20.29 15.72 -1.14
CA PHE A 97 19.20 16.67 -1.36
C PHE A 97 19.47 18.04 -0.70
N PRO A 98 20.52 18.77 -1.12
CA PRO A 98 20.96 19.99 -0.44
C PRO A 98 19.93 21.15 -0.50
N GLY A 99 19.03 21.13 -1.48
CA GLY A 99 17.93 22.10 -1.61
C GLY A 99 16.68 21.75 -0.79
N LYS A 100 16.70 20.68 0.00
CA LYS A 100 15.56 20.21 0.79
C LYS A 100 15.84 20.37 2.28
N ARG A 101 14.83 20.80 3.04
CA ARG A 101 14.93 20.88 4.49
C ARG A 101 14.69 19.50 5.10
N VAL A 102 15.73 18.86 5.60
CA VAL A 102 15.62 17.58 6.33
C VAL A 102 15.34 17.83 7.80
N VAL A 103 14.18 17.41 8.28
CA VAL A 103 13.72 17.57 9.67
C VAL A 103 13.63 16.22 10.36
N VAL A 104 14.17 16.14 11.56
CA VAL A 104 14.03 14.99 12.46
C VAL A 104 13.35 15.51 13.73
N PRO A 105 12.11 15.08 14.03
CA PRO A 105 11.41 15.51 15.24
C PRO A 105 12.13 15.09 16.52
N GLU A 106 11.86 15.81 17.60
CA GLU A 106 12.12 15.29 18.95
C GLU A 106 11.25 14.03 19.18
N ASP A 107 11.87 12.98 19.73
CA ASP A 107 11.29 11.63 19.82
C ASP A 107 10.82 11.09 18.47
N ALA A 108 11.70 11.08 17.46
CA ALA A 108 11.36 10.60 16.13
C ALA A 108 10.80 9.17 16.16
N GLU A 109 11.27 8.34 17.09
CA GLU A 109 10.74 6.99 17.36
C GLU A 109 9.25 6.96 17.77
N LEU A 110 8.74 8.01 18.43
CA LEU A 110 7.36 8.13 18.88
C LEU A 110 6.48 9.00 17.98
N ALA A 111 7.05 9.68 16.99
CA ALA A 111 6.33 10.66 16.17
C ALA A 111 5.06 10.07 15.51
N VAL A 112 5.15 8.86 14.97
CA VAL A 112 4.01 8.15 14.35
C VAL A 112 2.92 7.82 15.39
N LEU A 113 3.32 7.31 16.57
CA LEU A 113 2.38 6.98 17.65
C LEU A 113 1.68 8.23 18.18
N LYS A 114 2.44 9.30 18.43
CA LYS A 114 1.88 10.60 18.86
C LYS A 114 0.87 11.12 17.83
N GLY A 115 1.20 11.05 16.55
CA GLY A 115 0.30 11.38 15.45
C GLY A 115 -0.98 10.54 15.44
N ALA A 116 -0.87 9.23 15.68
CA ALA A 116 -2.02 8.33 15.76
C ALA A 116 -2.94 8.65 16.96
N VAL A 117 -2.38 8.97 18.13
CA VAL A 117 -3.16 9.41 19.31
C VAL A 117 -3.89 10.71 19.03
N LEU A 118 -3.21 11.70 18.43
CA LEU A 118 -3.83 12.96 18.03
C LEU A 118 -4.96 12.74 17.02
N PHE A 119 -4.75 11.85 16.04
CA PHE A 119 -5.77 11.47 15.07
C PHE A 119 -6.97 10.80 15.75
N GLY A 120 -6.76 9.90 16.71
CA GLY A 120 -7.85 9.26 17.45
C GLY A 120 -8.70 10.26 18.25
N HIS A 121 -8.10 11.32 18.79
CA HIS A 121 -8.83 12.37 19.49
C HIS A 121 -9.55 13.36 18.57
N LYS A 122 -8.98 13.64 17.39
CA LYS A 122 -9.48 14.64 16.44
C LYS A 122 -9.33 14.14 14.99
N PRO A 123 -10.12 13.14 14.59
CA PRO A 123 -9.99 12.55 13.26
C PRO A 123 -10.38 13.52 12.13
N GLU A 124 -11.16 14.56 12.44
CA GLU A 124 -11.58 15.64 11.53
C GLU A 124 -10.44 16.56 11.08
N ASN A 125 -9.26 16.48 11.70
CA ASN A 125 -8.07 17.24 11.26
C ASN A 125 -7.54 16.78 9.89
N ILE A 126 -7.90 15.59 9.45
CA ILE A 126 -7.63 15.14 8.08
C ILE A 126 -8.80 15.59 7.22
N VAL A 127 -8.52 16.27 6.11
CA VAL A 127 -9.57 16.79 5.21
C VAL A 127 -9.75 15.93 3.96
N SER A 128 -8.67 15.30 3.50
CA SER A 128 -8.67 14.50 2.28
C SER A 128 -7.54 13.47 2.29
N ARG A 129 -7.65 12.45 1.44
CA ARG A 129 -6.61 11.43 1.23
C ARG A 129 -6.40 11.18 -0.26
N VAL A 130 -5.17 10.84 -0.63
CA VAL A 130 -4.87 10.33 -1.97
C VAL A 130 -5.05 8.82 -1.96
N VAL A 131 -5.94 8.28 -2.79
CA VAL A 131 -6.16 6.82 -2.84
C VAL A 131 -5.00 6.10 -3.53
N LYS A 132 -4.51 5.03 -2.91
CA LYS A 132 -3.36 4.24 -3.42
C LYS A 132 -3.71 3.30 -4.56
N TYR A 133 -4.95 2.85 -4.62
CA TYR A 133 -5.43 1.88 -5.60
C TYR A 133 -6.61 2.46 -6.38
N THR A 134 -6.83 1.92 -7.56
CA THR A 134 -8.06 2.12 -8.32
C THR A 134 -9.14 1.22 -7.76
N TYR A 135 -10.27 1.78 -7.35
CA TYR A 135 -11.41 1.05 -6.79
C TYR A 135 -12.56 0.97 -7.77
N GLY A 136 -13.23 -0.17 -7.75
CA GLY A 136 -14.35 -0.44 -8.64
C GLY A 136 -15.17 -1.64 -8.21
N ILE A 137 -16.14 -1.97 -9.04
CA ILE A 137 -16.86 -3.25 -8.92
C ILE A 137 -16.74 -4.04 -10.22
N GLU A 138 -16.93 -5.35 -10.11
CA GLU A 138 -17.14 -6.19 -11.27
C GLU A 138 -18.43 -5.79 -11.98
N VAL A 139 -18.34 -5.56 -13.29
CA VAL A 139 -19.48 -5.26 -14.15
C VAL A 139 -19.56 -6.27 -15.28
N THR A 140 -20.77 -6.41 -15.82
CA THR A 140 -20.96 -7.05 -17.12
C THR A 140 -21.65 -6.04 -18.00
N LYS A 141 -21.19 -5.95 -19.24
CA LYS A 141 -21.76 -5.10 -20.27
C LYS A 141 -22.09 -5.95 -21.49
N GLU A 142 -22.86 -5.38 -22.40
CA GLU A 142 -22.99 -5.91 -23.75
C GLU A 142 -21.60 -6.07 -24.39
N PHE A 143 -21.38 -7.18 -25.08
CA PHE A 143 -20.13 -7.45 -25.75
C PHE A 143 -19.93 -6.47 -26.92
N ASN A 144 -18.72 -5.91 -27.03
CA ASN A 144 -18.33 -5.03 -28.11
C ASN A 144 -16.98 -5.54 -28.63
N SER A 145 -16.94 -6.01 -29.88
CA SER A 145 -15.74 -6.59 -30.49
C SER A 145 -14.59 -5.61 -30.70
N GLU A 146 -14.85 -4.30 -30.69
CA GLU A 146 -13.80 -3.28 -30.84
C GLU A 146 -13.00 -3.09 -29.56
N ILE A 147 -13.62 -3.33 -28.40
CA ILE A 147 -13.02 -3.02 -27.10
C ILE A 147 -12.93 -4.23 -26.18
N HIS A 148 -13.70 -5.31 -26.37
CA HIS A 148 -13.66 -6.50 -25.52
C HIS A 148 -12.91 -7.63 -26.21
N ASP A 149 -12.20 -8.42 -25.42
CA ASP A 149 -11.51 -9.61 -25.90
C ASP A 149 -12.55 -10.66 -26.32
N LEU A 150 -12.43 -11.16 -27.55
CA LEU A 150 -13.33 -12.16 -28.11
C LEU A 150 -13.39 -13.43 -27.25
N ALA A 151 -12.29 -13.80 -26.59
CA ALA A 151 -12.25 -14.94 -25.67
C ALA A 151 -13.15 -14.75 -24.44
N ARG A 152 -13.55 -13.51 -24.13
CA ARG A 152 -14.44 -13.15 -23.01
C ARG A 152 -15.88 -12.90 -23.43
N ARG A 153 -16.22 -13.17 -24.69
CA ARG A 153 -17.60 -13.13 -25.20
C ARG A 153 -18.40 -14.29 -24.60
N THR A 154 -19.49 -13.96 -23.93
CA THR A 154 -20.51 -14.93 -23.52
C THR A 154 -21.73 -14.77 -24.42
N VAL A 155 -22.13 -15.84 -25.10
CA VAL A 155 -23.35 -15.83 -25.93
C VAL A 155 -24.57 -15.75 -25.01
N GLY A 156 -25.36 -14.68 -25.16
CA GLY A 156 -26.59 -14.46 -24.41
C GLY A 156 -27.84 -14.75 -25.25
N LYS A 157 -29.00 -14.80 -24.59
CA LYS A 157 -30.28 -15.09 -25.26
C LYS A 157 -30.70 -13.99 -26.23
N ASP A 158 -30.50 -12.72 -25.84
CA ASP A 158 -30.90 -11.55 -26.61
C ASP A 158 -29.69 -10.77 -27.16
N ARG A 159 -28.61 -10.71 -26.38
CA ARG A 159 -27.35 -10.03 -26.73
C ARG A 159 -26.18 -10.75 -26.08
N ASP A 160 -25.03 -10.69 -26.73
CA ASP A 160 -23.80 -11.19 -26.15
C ASP A 160 -23.31 -10.28 -25.02
N GLU A 161 -22.69 -10.89 -24.02
CA GLU A 161 -22.20 -10.20 -22.83
C GLU A 161 -20.67 -10.35 -22.70
N CYS A 162 -20.03 -9.38 -22.05
CA CYS A 162 -18.66 -9.49 -21.55
C CYS A 162 -18.68 -9.40 -20.03
N LYS A 163 -18.31 -10.50 -19.36
CA LYS A 163 -18.27 -10.62 -17.89
C LYS A 163 -16.89 -10.24 -17.35
N HIS A 164 -16.81 -10.06 -16.03
CA HIS A 164 -15.55 -9.78 -15.32
C HIS A 164 -14.86 -8.48 -15.74
N LEU A 165 -15.62 -7.50 -16.24
CA LEU A 165 -15.10 -6.16 -16.53
C LEU A 165 -14.88 -5.41 -15.23
N PHE A 166 -13.81 -4.62 -15.16
CA PHE A 166 -13.54 -3.73 -14.05
C PHE A 166 -14.25 -2.40 -14.26
N GLY A 167 -15.31 -2.13 -13.49
CA GLY A 167 -15.97 -0.83 -13.48
C GLY A 167 -15.24 0.15 -12.56
N VAL A 168 -14.32 0.95 -13.12
CA VAL A 168 -13.55 1.96 -12.39
C VAL A 168 -14.46 3.07 -11.87
N TYR A 169 -14.35 3.39 -10.57
CA TYR A 169 -15.08 4.50 -9.94
C TYR A 169 -14.17 5.50 -9.26
N VAL A 170 -13.06 5.04 -8.69
CA VAL A 170 -12.04 5.90 -8.10
C VAL A 170 -10.70 5.45 -8.64
N LYS A 171 -9.93 6.36 -9.21
CA LYS A 171 -8.63 6.03 -9.78
C LYS A 171 -7.55 6.20 -8.72
N THR A 172 -6.51 5.37 -8.76
CA THR A 172 -5.29 5.62 -7.99
C THR A 172 -4.79 7.06 -8.22
N GLY A 173 -4.29 7.70 -7.17
CA GLY A 173 -3.88 9.11 -7.20
C GLY A 173 -5.01 10.14 -7.05
N SER A 174 -6.28 9.72 -7.08
CA SER A 174 -7.40 10.66 -6.84
C SER A 174 -7.38 11.16 -5.39
N VAL A 175 -7.67 12.45 -5.21
CA VAL A 175 -7.91 13.04 -3.90
C VAL A 175 -9.38 12.81 -3.56
N VAL A 176 -9.64 12.18 -2.42
CA VAL A 176 -10.99 11.93 -1.89
C VAL A 176 -11.13 12.66 -0.57
N GLU A 177 -12.19 13.44 -0.42
CA GLU A 177 -12.48 14.18 0.80
C GLU A 177 -13.02 13.24 1.89
N LEU A 178 -12.75 13.56 3.15
CA LEU A 178 -13.21 12.73 4.27
C LEU A 178 -14.74 12.75 4.36
N GLY A 179 -15.34 11.57 4.30
CA GLY A 179 -16.79 11.42 4.28
C GLY A 179 -17.43 11.54 2.90
N GLU A 180 -16.64 11.79 1.85
CA GLU A 180 -17.12 11.77 0.47
C GLU A 180 -17.69 10.39 0.11
N GLU A 181 -18.93 10.39 -0.39
CA GLU A 181 -19.61 9.18 -0.85
C GLU A 181 -19.67 9.16 -2.38
N ILE A 182 -18.84 8.31 -2.98
CA ILE A 182 -18.85 8.11 -4.43
C ILE A 182 -19.93 7.07 -4.75
N THR A 183 -21.06 7.55 -5.27
CA THR A 183 -22.23 6.74 -5.58
C THR A 183 -22.36 6.44 -7.07
N VAL A 184 -22.71 5.20 -7.41
CA VAL A 184 -22.98 4.75 -8.78
C VAL A 184 -24.34 4.07 -8.87
N ARG A 185 -25.04 4.26 -9.99
CA ARG A 185 -26.33 3.61 -10.25
C ARG A 185 -26.15 2.30 -11.00
N ARG A 186 -26.78 1.23 -10.56
CA ARG A 186 -26.81 -0.08 -11.22
C ARG A 186 -28.23 -0.57 -11.36
N CYS A 187 -28.46 -1.54 -12.26
CA CYS A 187 -29.78 -2.13 -12.42
C CYS A 187 -29.71 -3.64 -12.64
N THR A 188 -30.84 -4.33 -12.46
CA THR A 188 -30.96 -5.73 -12.85
C THR A 188 -30.67 -5.90 -14.34
N ARG A 189 -30.07 -7.04 -14.68
CA ARG A 189 -29.76 -7.39 -16.07
C ARG A 189 -30.87 -8.19 -16.73
N HIS A 190 -31.53 -9.03 -15.93
CA HIS A 190 -32.56 -9.93 -16.42
C HIS A 190 -33.92 -9.60 -15.81
N GLU A 191 -34.97 -9.88 -16.58
CA GLU A 191 -36.33 -9.88 -16.06
C GLU A 191 -36.45 -10.87 -14.90
N PHE A 192 -37.27 -10.53 -13.91
CA PHE A 192 -37.55 -11.36 -12.74
C PHE A 192 -36.31 -11.79 -11.93
N GLN A 193 -35.22 -11.03 -12.01
CA GLN A 193 -34.01 -11.28 -11.21
C GLN A 193 -34.32 -11.18 -9.71
N ARG A 194 -33.96 -12.23 -8.94
CA ARG A 194 -34.28 -12.38 -7.51
C ARG A 194 -33.24 -11.79 -6.56
N GLY A 195 -32.08 -11.43 -7.05
CA GLY A 195 -31.00 -10.85 -6.25
C GLY A 195 -29.86 -10.31 -7.10
N VAL A 196 -29.05 -9.42 -6.51
CA VAL A 196 -27.86 -8.85 -7.14
C VAL A 196 -26.70 -8.98 -6.17
N THR A 197 -25.56 -9.44 -6.67
CA THR A 197 -24.29 -9.42 -5.93
C THR A 197 -23.37 -8.39 -6.55
N PHE A 198 -22.93 -7.42 -5.75
CA PHE A 198 -21.89 -6.46 -6.08
C PHE A 198 -20.56 -6.98 -5.54
N ARG A 199 -19.58 -7.19 -6.41
CA ARG A 199 -18.23 -7.63 -6.03
C ARG A 199 -17.28 -6.44 -6.13
N PHE A 200 -16.60 -6.09 -5.05
CA PHE A 200 -15.73 -4.93 -4.95
C PHE A 200 -14.28 -5.33 -5.17
N PHE A 201 -13.55 -4.51 -5.92
CA PHE A 201 -12.16 -4.76 -6.31
C PHE A 201 -11.30 -3.52 -6.13
N GLN A 202 -10.01 -3.77 -5.92
CA GLN A 202 -8.94 -2.78 -6.08
C GLN A 202 -7.99 -3.18 -7.20
N SER A 203 -7.27 -2.22 -7.78
CA SER A 203 -6.20 -2.45 -8.75
C SER A 203 -5.01 -1.51 -8.54
N THR A 204 -3.80 -2.00 -8.79
CA THR A 204 -2.59 -1.15 -8.89
C THR A 204 -2.54 -0.34 -10.18
N LYS A 205 -3.28 -0.73 -11.23
CA LYS A 205 -3.36 0.01 -12.50
C LYS A 205 -4.38 1.14 -12.40
N GLU A 206 -4.16 2.24 -13.11
CA GLU A 206 -5.13 3.36 -13.14
C GLU A 206 -6.43 2.99 -13.88
N CYS A 207 -6.31 2.24 -14.98
CA CYS A 207 -7.43 1.86 -15.85
C CYS A 207 -7.43 0.34 -16.12
N PRO A 208 -7.66 -0.53 -15.12
CA PRO A 208 -7.83 -1.96 -15.34
C PRO A 208 -9.06 -2.21 -16.22
N LYS A 209 -8.99 -3.19 -17.11
CA LYS A 209 -10.11 -3.54 -18.00
C LYS A 209 -10.90 -4.73 -17.47
N TYR A 210 -10.22 -5.73 -16.92
CA TYR A 210 -10.84 -6.90 -16.29
C TYR A 210 -10.44 -7.08 -14.83
N THR A 211 -11.31 -7.74 -14.06
CA THR A 211 -11.12 -7.96 -12.61
C THR A 211 -10.10 -9.02 -12.26
N ASP A 212 -9.68 -9.82 -13.24
CA ASP A 212 -8.70 -10.90 -13.14
C ASP A 212 -7.34 -10.52 -13.77
N GLU A 213 -7.15 -9.25 -14.14
CA GLU A 213 -5.84 -8.77 -14.55
C GLU A 213 -4.84 -8.76 -13.40
N GLU A 214 -3.56 -8.88 -13.75
CA GLU A 214 -2.46 -8.63 -12.83
C GLU A 214 -2.63 -7.28 -12.12
N GLY A 215 -2.45 -7.30 -10.80
CA GLY A 215 -2.63 -6.14 -9.93
C GLY A 215 -4.06 -5.92 -9.44
N CYS A 216 -5.06 -6.69 -9.91
CA CYS A 216 -6.42 -6.64 -9.39
C CYS A 216 -6.61 -7.60 -8.19
N THR A 217 -7.34 -7.16 -7.17
CA THR A 217 -7.66 -7.96 -5.99
C THR A 217 -9.12 -7.75 -5.58
N LYS A 218 -9.84 -8.85 -5.36
CA LYS A 218 -11.20 -8.79 -4.82
C LYS A 218 -11.15 -8.45 -3.33
N LEU A 219 -11.82 -7.38 -2.94
CA LEU A 219 -11.91 -6.94 -1.55
C LEU A 219 -13.07 -7.62 -0.81
N GLY A 220 -14.21 -7.81 -1.50
CA GLY A 220 -15.40 -8.36 -0.86
C GLY A 220 -16.61 -8.36 -1.79
N SER A 221 -17.78 -8.64 -1.21
CA SER A 221 -19.04 -8.59 -1.95
C SER A 221 -20.24 -8.32 -1.06
N LEU A 222 -21.22 -7.63 -1.62
CA LEU A 222 -22.52 -7.38 -1.01
C LEU A 222 -23.61 -8.01 -1.87
N THR A 223 -24.57 -8.70 -1.26
CA THR A 223 -25.73 -9.26 -1.95
C THR A 223 -27.00 -8.61 -1.44
N ILE A 224 -27.87 -8.20 -2.36
CA ILE A 224 -29.23 -7.72 -2.07
C ILE A 224 -30.21 -8.68 -2.72
N GLU A 225 -31.12 -9.22 -1.91
CA GLU A 225 -32.28 -9.95 -2.41
C GLU A 225 -33.34 -8.95 -2.90
N ILE A 226 -34.00 -9.28 -4.00
CA ILE A 226 -35.00 -8.43 -4.64
C ILE A 226 -36.38 -8.99 -4.30
N PRO A 227 -37.14 -8.36 -3.38
CA PRO A 227 -38.51 -8.74 -3.14
C PRO A 227 -39.37 -8.36 -4.34
N ASN A 228 -40.31 -9.26 -4.70
CA ASN A 228 -41.26 -9.07 -5.82
C ASN A 228 -40.55 -8.79 -7.16
N PRO A 229 -39.78 -9.77 -7.68
CA PRO A 229 -39.09 -9.62 -8.95
C PRO A 229 -40.08 -9.36 -10.10
N SER A 230 -39.74 -8.44 -11.00
CA SER A 230 -40.61 -8.00 -12.11
C SER A 230 -39.85 -7.93 -13.44
N LYS A 231 -40.56 -7.69 -14.54
CA LYS A 231 -39.95 -7.38 -15.84
C LYS A 231 -39.21 -6.03 -15.86
N GLU A 232 -39.71 -5.06 -15.11
CA GLU A 232 -39.06 -3.74 -15.00
C GLU A 232 -37.68 -3.85 -14.35
N ARG A 233 -36.72 -3.07 -14.88
CA ARG A 233 -35.36 -3.01 -14.33
C ARG A 233 -35.38 -2.41 -12.92
N ARG A 234 -34.91 -3.18 -11.95
CA ARG A 234 -34.73 -2.73 -10.57
C ARG A 234 -33.47 -1.89 -10.48
N SER A 235 -33.52 -0.72 -9.83
CA SER A 235 -32.38 0.20 -9.70
C SER A 235 -31.74 0.13 -8.31
N PHE A 236 -30.42 0.21 -8.27
CA PHE A 236 -29.61 0.18 -7.06
C PHE A 236 -28.62 1.35 -7.06
N ARG A 237 -28.34 1.87 -5.87
CA ARG A 237 -27.20 2.77 -5.62
C ARG A 237 -26.12 1.96 -4.93
N VAL A 238 -24.90 1.96 -5.46
CA VAL A 238 -23.73 1.37 -4.81
C VAL A 238 -22.81 2.53 -4.47
N SER A 239 -22.32 2.58 -3.23
CA SER A 239 -21.43 3.65 -2.79
C SER A 239 -20.12 3.14 -2.22
N PHE A 240 -19.08 3.95 -2.44
CA PHE A 240 -17.78 3.86 -1.80
C PHE A 240 -17.64 5.08 -0.90
N ASN A 241 -17.43 4.84 0.39
CA ASN A 241 -17.16 5.88 1.36
C ASN A 241 -15.75 5.67 1.90
N PHE A 242 -14.86 6.58 1.52
CA PHE A 242 -13.49 6.62 1.99
C PHE A 242 -13.51 7.38 3.31
N GLY A 243 -13.78 6.64 4.38
CA GLY A 243 -13.85 7.18 5.72
C GLY A 243 -12.47 7.44 6.30
N HIS A 244 -12.32 7.10 7.59
CA HIS A 244 -11.07 7.26 8.32
C HIS A 244 -9.99 6.28 7.82
N THR A 245 -9.85 5.12 8.45
CA THR A 245 -8.81 4.13 8.13
C THR A 245 -9.34 2.97 7.29
N GLU A 246 -10.64 2.97 6.98
CA GLU A 246 -11.34 1.84 6.38
C GLU A 246 -12.15 2.29 5.16
N LEU A 247 -12.31 1.39 4.19
CA LEU A 247 -13.22 1.59 3.07
C LEU A 247 -14.59 1.01 3.41
N LYS A 248 -15.59 1.87 3.54
CA LYS A 248 -16.98 1.43 3.70
C LYS A 248 -17.62 1.35 2.32
N VAL A 249 -18.31 0.25 2.05
CA VAL A 249 -19.10 0.08 0.84
C VAL A 249 -20.54 -0.22 1.21
N ALA A 250 -21.47 0.34 0.45
CA ALA A 250 -22.89 0.08 0.63
C ALA A 250 -23.58 -0.17 -0.70
N ALA A 251 -24.67 -0.94 -0.66
CA ALA A 251 -25.60 -1.10 -1.74
C ALA A 251 -27.03 -0.84 -1.22
N PHE A 252 -27.82 -0.13 -2.02
CA PHE A 252 -29.16 0.32 -1.68
C PHE A 252 -30.11 0.05 -2.83
N ASP A 253 -31.17 -0.71 -2.58
CA ASP A 253 -32.28 -0.90 -3.53
C ASP A 253 -33.23 0.30 -3.46
N VAL A 254 -33.30 1.05 -4.56
CA VAL A 254 -34.03 2.32 -4.64
C VAL A 254 -35.53 2.14 -4.41
N LYS A 255 -36.11 0.98 -4.76
CA LYS A 255 -37.57 0.77 -4.70
C LYS A 255 -38.03 0.12 -3.39
N SER A 256 -37.22 -0.74 -2.75
CA SER A 256 -37.58 -1.33 -1.45
C SER A 256 -37.05 -0.53 -0.26
N GLY A 257 -36.01 0.28 -0.46
CA GLY A 257 -35.27 0.89 0.63
C GLY A 257 -34.29 -0.07 1.34
N ALA A 258 -34.17 -1.32 0.88
CA ALA A 258 -33.24 -2.27 1.46
C ALA A 258 -31.79 -1.80 1.28
N LYS A 259 -31.03 -1.82 2.37
CA LYS A 259 -29.62 -1.41 2.40
C LYS A 259 -28.78 -2.56 2.97
N CYS A 260 -27.64 -2.84 2.33
CA CYS A 260 -26.58 -3.64 2.93
C CYS A 260 -25.26 -2.87 2.84
N GLU A 261 -24.43 -3.01 3.85
CA GLU A 261 -23.13 -2.34 3.92
C GLU A 261 -22.11 -3.25 4.58
N THR A 262 -20.85 -3.05 4.24
CA THR A 262 -19.73 -3.74 4.88
C THR A 262 -18.52 -2.83 4.88
N VAL A 263 -17.60 -3.14 5.78
CA VAL A 263 -16.27 -2.53 5.82
C VAL A 263 -15.31 -3.47 5.11
N LEU A 264 -14.48 -2.91 4.22
CA LEU A 264 -13.42 -3.62 3.53
C LEU A 264 -12.10 -3.15 4.13
N ASP A 265 -11.33 -4.10 4.64
CA ASP A 265 -10.00 -3.82 5.16
C ASP A 265 -9.06 -3.49 4.00
N LEU A 266 -8.27 -2.43 4.17
CA LEU A 266 -7.34 -1.92 3.15
C LEU A 266 -5.87 -2.20 3.52
N LEU A 267 -5.63 -2.88 4.64
CA LEU A 267 -4.32 -3.26 5.16
C LEU A 267 -3.74 -4.50 4.47
#